data_AF-A0A3C1GU39-F1
#
_entry.id   AF-A0A3C1GU39-F1
#
_cell.length_a   1.000
_cell.length_b   1.000
_cell.length_c   1.000
_cell.angle_alpha   90.00
_cell.angle_beta   90.00
_cell.angle_gamma   90.00
#
_symmetry.space_group_name_H-M   'P 1'
#
loop_
_entity.id
_entity.type
_entity.pdbx_description
1 polymer ?
#
loop_
_entity_poly.entity_id
_entity_poly.type
_entity_poly.pdbx_seq_one_letter_code
_entity_poly.pdbx_strand_id
1 'polypeptide(L)'
;MKNKFIKLANDETIEMNVNFLTLKSMGDQGLFTADFASENIKDRIDIAAKLIYALMYSNGKKVTMEDALRLVPIGEEDTLMELIEEFQLRMEAFQKKTASREQLKAQLMK
;
A
#
# COMPACT_ATOMS: atom_id res chain seq x y z
N MET A 1 9.99 13.10 1.85
CA MET A 1 8.59 12.84 2.24
C MET A 1 8.61 12.39 3.67
N LYS A 2 7.81 13.01 4.55
CA LYS A 2 7.66 12.54 5.94
C LYS A 2 6.88 11.23 5.94
N ASN A 3 7.12 10.38 6.93
CA ASN A 3 6.32 9.17 7.12
C ASN A 3 4.92 9.60 7.58
N LYS A 4 3.94 9.46 6.70
CA LYS A 4 2.50 9.52 6.99
C LYS A 4 1.99 8.14 7.46
N PHE A 5 1.09 8.21 8.43
CA PHE A 5 0.46 7.10 9.12
C PHE A 5 -1.05 7.17 8.86
N ILE A 6 -1.68 6.03 8.60
CA ILE A 6 -3.12 5.94 8.38
C ILE A 6 -3.75 5.20 9.56
N LYS A 7 -4.91 5.67 10.01
CA LYS A 7 -5.69 5.04 11.07
C LYS A 7 -6.51 3.88 10.52
N LEU A 8 -6.51 2.75 11.22
CA LEU A 8 -7.26 1.54 10.90
C LEU A 8 -8.56 1.48 11.73
N ALA A 9 -9.43 0.53 11.39
CA ALA A 9 -10.73 0.37 12.07
C ALA A 9 -10.62 0.08 13.58
N ASN A 10 -9.49 -0.45 14.05
CA ASN A 10 -9.22 -0.73 15.47
C ASN A 10 -8.50 0.42 16.19
N ASP A 11 -8.52 1.64 15.64
CA ASP A 11 -7.80 2.83 16.12
C ASP A 11 -6.26 2.73 16.08
N GLU A 12 -5.68 1.61 15.65
CA GLU A 12 -4.25 1.53 15.42
C GLU A 12 -3.84 2.35 14.19
N THR A 13 -2.57 2.73 14.13
CA THR A 13 -2.00 3.40 12.97
C THR A 13 -0.99 2.52 12.27
N ILE A 14 -1.03 2.54 10.94
CA ILE A 14 -0.06 1.86 10.09
C ILE A 14 0.83 2.88 9.39
N GLU A 15 2.14 2.63 9.42
CA GLU A 15 3.08 3.39 8.63
C GLU A 15 2.97 2.96 7.17
N MET A 16 2.73 3.93 6.27
CA MET A 16 2.62 3.71 4.82
C MET A 16 3.99 3.44 4.16
N ASN A 17 4.84 2.60 4.72
CA ASN A 17 6.17 2.36 4.17
C ASN A 17 6.13 1.38 2.98
N VAL A 18 6.40 1.87 1.76
CA VAL A 18 6.46 1.04 0.56
C VAL A 18 7.90 0.61 0.31
N ASN A 19 8.11 -0.70 0.28
CA ASN A 19 9.40 -1.33 0.00
C ASN A 19 9.24 -2.52 -0.98
N PHE A 20 10.35 -3.18 -1.33
CA PHE A 20 10.32 -4.31 -2.27
C PHE A 20 9.44 -5.48 -1.80
N LEU A 21 9.33 -5.71 -0.49
CA LEU A 21 8.47 -6.76 0.05
C LEU A 21 6.99 -6.39 -0.09
N THR A 22 6.66 -5.10 0.05
CA THR A 22 5.33 -4.57 -0.27
C THR A 22 4.97 -4.85 -1.73
N LEU A 23 5.87 -4.55 -2.68
CA LEU A 23 5.66 -4.80 -4.11
C LEU A 23 5.45 -6.28 -4.43
N LYS A 24 6.25 -7.16 -3.84
CA LYS A 24 6.09 -8.60 -4.02
C LYS A 24 4.71 -9.05 -3.53
N SER A 25 4.34 -8.65 -2.32
CA SER A 25 3.04 -8.99 -1.75
C SER A 25 1.89 -8.46 -2.61
N MET A 26 2.02 -7.27 -3.20
CA MET A 26 1.01 -6.74 -4.13
C MET A 26 0.84 -7.62 -5.37
N GLY A 27 1.95 -8.11 -5.94
CA GLY A 27 1.92 -9.06 -7.06
C GLY A 27 1.18 -10.34 -6.67
N ASP A 28 1.51 -10.91 -5.50
CA ASP A 28 0.87 -12.11 -4.97
C ASP A 28 -0.64 -11.92 -4.71
N GLN A 29 -1.06 -10.69 -4.37
CA GLN A 29 -2.47 -10.33 -4.13
C GLN A 29 -3.21 -9.81 -5.38
N GLY A 30 -2.56 -9.75 -6.56
CA GLY A 30 -3.18 -9.27 -7.79
C GLY A 30 -3.47 -7.75 -7.83
N LEU A 31 -2.77 -6.96 -7.00
CA LEU A 31 -3.01 -5.52 -6.89
C LEU A 31 -2.50 -4.71 -8.08
N PHE A 32 -1.59 -5.24 -8.90
CA PHE A 32 -1.11 -4.53 -10.10
C PHE A 32 -2.17 -4.41 -11.21
N THR A 33 -3.19 -5.25 -11.18
CA THR A 33 -4.31 -5.24 -12.12
C THR A 33 -5.61 -4.76 -11.48
N ALA A 34 -5.57 -4.34 -10.21
CA ALA A 34 -6.75 -3.86 -9.51
C ALA A 34 -7.14 -2.46 -9.97
N ASP A 35 -8.44 -2.21 -10.06
CA ASP A 35 -8.98 -0.88 -10.37
C ASP A 35 -9.10 -0.05 -9.08
N PHE A 36 -8.03 0.68 -8.74
CA PHE A 36 -8.01 1.58 -7.58
C PHE A 36 -9.00 2.75 -7.68
N ALA A 37 -9.57 3.00 -8.88
CA ALA A 37 -10.58 4.03 -9.09
C ALA A 37 -12.02 3.49 -9.04
N SER A 38 -12.22 2.19 -8.82
CA SER A 38 -13.55 1.58 -8.77
C SER A 38 -14.46 2.32 -7.80
N GLU A 39 -15.67 2.68 -8.23
CA GLU A 39 -16.71 3.27 -7.37
C GLU A 39 -17.47 2.23 -6.54
N ASN A 40 -17.26 0.94 -6.82
CA ASN A 40 -17.90 -0.14 -6.08
C ASN A 40 -17.24 -0.30 -4.71
N ILE A 41 -18.01 -0.06 -3.65
CA ILE A 41 -17.54 -0.17 -2.26
C ILE A 41 -16.92 -1.53 -1.93
N LYS A 42 -17.41 -2.63 -2.52
CA LYS A 42 -16.84 -3.96 -2.29
C LYS A 42 -15.44 -4.08 -2.85
N ASP A 43 -15.21 -3.53 -4.04
CA ASP A 43 -13.90 -3.52 -4.68
C ASP A 43 -12.93 -2.65 -3.90
N ARG A 44 -13.39 -1.47 -3.43
CA ARG A 44 -12.57 -0.59 -2.57
C ARG A 44 -12.17 -1.27 -1.27
N ILE A 45 -13.09 -1.98 -0.62
CA ILE A 45 -12.81 -2.73 0.61
C ILE A 45 -11.80 -3.86 0.34
N ASP A 46 -11.97 -4.62 -0.74
CA ASP A 46 -11.03 -5.70 -1.11
C ASP A 46 -9.63 -5.15 -1.40
N ILE A 47 -9.55 -4.07 -2.17
CA ILE A 47 -8.28 -3.38 -2.47
C ILE A 47 -7.63 -2.89 -1.18
N ALA A 48 -8.37 -2.20 -0.32
CA ALA A 48 -7.84 -1.69 0.94
C ALA A 48 -7.37 -2.80 1.87
N ALA A 49 -8.09 -3.92 1.97
CA ALA A 49 -7.67 -5.08 2.74
C ALA A 49 -6.34 -5.64 2.21
N LYS A 50 -6.20 -5.77 0.89
CA LYS A 50 -4.95 -6.26 0.26
C LYS A 50 -3.78 -5.30 0.48
N LEU A 51 -4.04 -3.99 0.45
CA LEU A 51 -3.05 -2.95 0.77
C LEU A 51 -2.58 -3.03 2.22
N ILE A 52 -3.52 -3.10 3.17
CA ILE A 52 -3.22 -3.24 4.60
C ILE A 52 -2.42 -4.53 4.83
N TYR A 53 -2.83 -5.64 4.23
CA TYR A 53 -2.09 -6.90 4.30
C TYR A 53 -0.65 -6.74 3.81
N ALA A 54 -0.46 -6.18 2.61
CA ALA A 54 0.87 -6.01 2.02
C ALA A 54 1.77 -5.12 2.88
N LEU A 55 1.22 -4.06 3.45
CA LEU A 55 1.95 -3.14 4.33
C LEU A 55 2.32 -3.80 5.66
N MET A 56 1.36 -4.42 6.34
CA MET A 56 1.59 -5.13 7.61
C MET A 56 2.66 -6.20 7.45
N TYR A 57 2.53 -7.02 6.40
CA TYR A 57 3.51 -8.06 6.07
C TYR A 57 4.90 -7.47 5.80
N SER A 58 4.97 -6.40 4.99
CA SER A 58 6.24 -5.75 4.65
C SER A 58 6.90 -5.00 5.82
N ASN A 59 6.11 -4.63 6.83
CA ASN A 59 6.56 -4.03 8.08
C ASN A 59 6.89 -5.09 9.16
N GLY A 60 6.86 -6.38 8.82
CA GLY A 60 7.24 -7.49 9.70
C GLY A 60 6.12 -7.98 10.62
N LYS A 61 4.88 -7.49 10.46
CA LYS A 61 3.71 -8.01 11.19
C LYS A 61 3.08 -9.15 10.40
N LYS A 62 2.94 -10.32 11.03
CA LYS A 62 2.20 -11.45 10.45
C LYS A 62 0.72 -11.27 10.75
N VAL A 63 -0.07 -11.08 9.70
CA VAL A 63 -1.53 -11.00 9.75
C VAL A 63 -2.11 -11.89 8.66
N THR A 64 -3.33 -12.40 8.86
CA THR A 64 -4.07 -13.06 7.79
C THR A 64 -4.80 -12.04 6.93
N MET A 65 -5.30 -12.45 5.76
CA MET A 65 -6.15 -11.59 4.93
C MET A 65 -7.47 -11.24 5.63
N GLU A 66 -8.01 -12.15 6.44
CA GLU A 66 -9.19 -11.90 7.27
C GLU A 66 -8.91 -10.83 8.33
N ASP A 67 -7.75 -10.87 8.97
CA ASP A 67 -7.34 -9.82 9.91
C ASP A 67 -7.20 -8.47 9.20
N ALA A 68 -6.59 -8.44 8.01
CA ALA A 68 -6.47 -7.22 7.23
C ALA A 68 -7.84 -6.64 6.81
N LEU A 69 -8.80 -7.50 6.45
CA LEU A 69 -10.17 -7.09 6.13
C LEU A 69 -10.87 -6.45 7.33
N ARG A 70 -10.68 -6.99 8.54
CA ARG A 70 -11.23 -6.41 9.78
C ARG A 70 -10.64 -5.04 10.13
N LEU A 71 -9.45 -4.73 9.60
CA LEU A 71 -8.77 -3.46 9.81
C LEU A 71 -9.19 -2.37 8.82
N VAL A 72 -9.97 -2.71 7.78
CA VAL A 72 -10.47 -1.74 6.81
C VAL A 72 -11.45 -0.77 7.48
N PRO A 73 -11.25 0.55 7.38
CA PRO A 73 -12.18 1.54 7.93
C PRO A 73 -13.43 1.68 7.05
N ILE A 74 -14.49 0.91 7.34
CA ILE A 74 -15.72 0.84 6.52
C ILE A 74 -16.72 1.98 6.83
N GLY A 75 -16.57 2.66 7.99
CA GLY A 75 -17.47 3.73 8.44
C GLY A 75 -17.01 5.16 8.11
N GLU A 76 -15.80 5.31 7.57
CA GLU A 76 -15.19 6.60 7.23
C GLU A 76 -14.71 6.51 5.77
N GLU A 77 -15.62 6.76 4.82
CA GLU A 77 -15.34 6.64 3.37
C GLU A 77 -14.12 7.47 2.94
N ASP A 78 -13.95 8.64 3.57
CA ASP A 78 -12.78 9.51 3.38
C ASP A 78 -11.47 8.82 3.78
N THR A 79 -11.45 8.05 4.87
CA THR A 79 -10.25 7.32 5.34
C THR A 79 -9.88 6.17 4.42
N LEU A 80 -10.90 5.48 3.88
CA LEU A 80 -10.69 4.42 2.90
C LEU A 80 -10.03 4.95 1.62
N MET A 81 -10.54 6.07 1.10
CA MET A 81 -9.94 6.73 -0.06
C MET A 81 -8.55 7.27 0.27
N GLU A 82 -8.35 7.89 1.43
CA GLU A 82 -7.05 8.40 1.85
C GLU A 82 -5.99 7.29 1.90
N LEU A 83 -6.34 6.09 2.38
CA LEU A 83 -5.45 4.93 2.38
C LEU A 83 -4.99 4.58 0.95
N ILE A 84 -5.95 4.48 0.02
CA ILE A 84 -5.68 4.09 -1.37
C ILE A 84 -4.82 5.16 -2.07
N GLU A 85 -5.20 6.43 -1.96
CA GLU A 85 -4.50 7.56 -2.58
C GLU A 85 -3.08 7.73 -2.04
N GLU A 86 -2.91 7.68 -0.71
CA GLU A 86 -1.59 7.78 -0.08
C GLU A 86 -0.70 6.62 -0.51
N PHE A 87 -1.27 5.42 -0.64
CA PHE A 87 -0.52 4.28 -1.12
C PHE A 87 -0.04 4.47 -2.57
N GLN A 88 -0.91 4.93 -3.46
CA GLN A 88 -0.55 5.23 -4.85
C GLN A 88 0.57 6.28 -4.95
N LEU A 89 0.48 7.35 -4.16
CA LEU A 89 1.49 8.41 -4.12
C LEU A 89 2.85 7.87 -3.69
N ARG A 90 2.89 6.95 -2.72
CA ARG A 90 4.14 6.35 -2.25
C ARG A 90 4.72 5.32 -3.21
N MET A 91 3.86 4.57 -3.89
CA MET A 91 4.26 3.68 -4.97
C MET A 91 4.96 4.47 -6.08
N GLU A 92 4.38 5.57 -6.52
CA GLU A 92 4.98 6.44 -7.54
C GLU A 92 6.32 7.02 -7.07
N ALA A 93 6.38 7.49 -5.81
CA ALA A 93 7.61 7.99 -5.21
C ALA A 93 8.71 6.93 -5.13
N PHE A 94 8.34 5.69 -4.80
CA PHE A 94 9.26 4.55 -4.75
C PHE A 94 9.80 4.20 -6.14
N GLN A 95 8.93 4.15 -7.15
CA GLN A 95 9.33 3.88 -8.53
C GLN A 95 10.30 4.94 -9.06
N LYS A 96 9.99 6.24 -8.87
CA LYS A 96 10.89 7.34 -9.26
C LYS A 96 12.28 7.22 -8.62
N LYS A 97 12.33 6.93 -7.32
CA LYS A 97 13.61 6.73 -6.60
C LYS A 97 14.40 5.54 -7.13
N THR A 98 13.72 4.44 -7.45
CA THR A 98 14.36 3.22 -7.97
C THR A 98 14.95 3.48 -9.37
N ALA A 99 14.18 4.10 -10.27
CA ALA A 99 14.66 4.48 -11.60
C ALA A 99 15.88 5.41 -11.56
N SER A 100 15.87 6.45 -10.70
CA SER A 100 17.02 7.35 -10.55
C SER A 100 18.27 6.63 -10.04
N ARG A 101 18.13 5.66 -9.14
CA ARG A 101 19.25 4.86 -8.64
C ARG A 101 19.85 3.95 -9.73
N GLU A 102 18.99 3.36 -10.56
CA GLU A 102 19.44 2.55 -11.69
C GLU A 102 20.18 3.39 -12.74
N GLN A 103 19.67 4.58 -13.03
CA GLN A 103 20.34 5.54 -13.93
C GLN A 103 21.70 6.00 -13.40
N LEU A 104 21.82 6.28 -12.10
CA LEU A 104 23.10 6.64 -11.47
C LEU A 104 24.08 5.47 -11.50
N LYS A 105 23.62 4.25 -11.20
CA LYS A 105 24.44 3.04 -11.25
C LYS A 105 24.97 2.77 -12.66
N ALA A 106 24.13 2.96 -13.68
CA ALA A 106 24.52 2.80 -15.08
C ALA A 106 25.53 3.87 -15.54
N GLN A 107 25.56 5.05 -14.93
CA GLN A 107 26.55 6.10 -15.21
C GLN A 107 27.90 5.85 -14.53
N LEU A 108 27.90 5.28 -13.32
CA LEU A 108 29.12 4.95 -12.56
C LEU A 108 29.84 3.69 -13.05
N MET A 109 29.17 2.87 -13.86
CA MET A 109 29.72 1.64 -14.46
C MET A 109 30.21 1.84 -15.91
N LYS A 110 30.24 3.08 -16.39
CA LYS A 110 30.87 3.49 -17.66
C LYS A 110 32.22 4.14 -17.38
#